data_AF-A0A955XZA0-F1
#
_entry.id   AF-A0A955XZA0-F1
#
_cell.length_a   1.000
_cell.length_b   1.000
_cell.length_c   1.000
_cell.angle_alpha   90.00
_cell.angle_beta   90.00
_cell.angle_gamma   90.00
#
_symmetry.space_group_name_H-M   'P 1'
#
loop_
_entity.id
_entity.type
_entity.pdbx_description
1 polymer ?
#
loop_
_entity_poly.entity_id
_entity_poly.type
_entity_poly.pdbx_seq_one_letter_code
_entity_poly.pdbx_strand_id
1 'polypeptide(L)'
;MREVAIVAFAQTPSVASSDLDEAEMVQVVTQDALNQLGITQRDIGFTCSGSCDMLIGRPFSFVSALDGLAAWPPIQESHVEMDGAWALYESFVRLQHGDIDTALVYAFGRSSAGDVADVLTLQLDPYYLGPLWPDAHSVAALQARALLDSGKATESDFAEVAARNLLSAQSNKNAQVSGSFAPT
;
A
#
# COMPACT_ATOMS: atom_id res chain seq x y z
N MET A 1 -13.90 23.83 6.81
CA MET A 1 -13.23 22.50 6.82
C MET A 1 -12.01 22.66 7.71
N ARG A 2 -11.83 21.79 8.72
CA ARG A 2 -10.63 21.76 9.57
C ARG A 2 -9.37 21.56 8.72
N GLU A 3 -8.29 22.26 9.05
CA GLU A 3 -6.98 22.02 8.43
C GLU A 3 -6.35 20.76 9.02
N VAL A 4 -5.87 19.87 8.15
CA VAL A 4 -5.25 18.58 8.52
C VAL A 4 -3.90 18.49 7.82
N ALA A 5 -2.89 18.01 8.54
CA ALA A 5 -1.53 17.85 8.02
C ALA A 5 -0.97 16.47 8.40
N ILE A 6 -0.09 15.95 7.54
CA ILE A 6 0.74 14.78 7.86
C ILE A 6 1.94 15.31 8.66
N VAL A 7 2.04 14.89 9.91
CA VAL A 7 3.08 15.38 10.85
C VAL A 7 4.24 14.40 11.04
N ALA A 8 4.06 13.13 10.67
CA ALA A 8 5.12 12.12 10.65
C ALA A 8 4.86 11.10 9.53
N PHE A 9 5.92 10.48 9.04
CA PHE A 9 5.85 9.43 8.02
C PHE A 9 6.98 8.43 8.24
N ALA A 10 6.67 7.14 8.05
CA ALA A 10 7.64 6.06 8.06
C ALA A 10 7.25 5.03 7.00
N GLN A 11 8.25 4.32 6.49
CA GLN A 11 8.06 3.18 5.59
C GLN A 11 9.23 2.22 5.78
N THR A 12 8.97 0.92 5.65
CA THR A 12 10.02 -0.10 5.58
C THR A 12 10.60 -0.17 4.16
N PRO A 13 11.82 -0.71 3.98
CA PRO A 13 12.36 -0.99 2.65
C PRO A 13 11.44 -1.93 1.87
N SER A 14 11.20 -1.63 0.59
CA SER A 14 10.55 -2.58 -0.32
C SER A 14 11.53 -3.71 -0.63
N VAL A 15 11.13 -4.94 -0.36
CA VAL A 15 11.94 -6.15 -0.54
C VAL A 15 11.15 -7.20 -1.31
N ALA A 16 11.86 -8.08 -2.03
CA ALA A 16 11.23 -9.17 -2.79
C ALA A 16 10.49 -10.16 -1.88
N SER A 17 11.05 -10.40 -0.70
CA SER A 17 10.54 -11.30 0.32
C SER A 17 10.94 -10.79 1.69
N SER A 18 10.07 -10.98 2.67
CA SER A 18 10.32 -10.64 4.07
C SER A 18 10.07 -11.86 4.93
N ASP A 19 10.96 -12.10 5.89
CA ASP A 19 10.78 -13.12 6.93
C ASP A 19 9.84 -12.65 8.04
N LEU A 20 9.60 -11.33 8.13
CA LEU A 20 8.64 -10.77 9.08
C LEU A 20 7.21 -11.17 8.72
N ASP A 21 6.41 -11.41 9.74
CA ASP A 21 4.96 -11.48 9.60
C ASP A 21 4.34 -10.08 9.51
N GLU A 22 3.04 -10.02 9.20
CA GLU A 22 2.35 -8.75 8.98
C GLU A 22 2.27 -7.89 10.25
N ALA A 23 2.13 -8.52 11.43
CA ALA A 23 2.06 -7.80 12.70
C ALA A 23 3.42 -7.16 13.04
N GLU A 24 4.52 -7.89 12.81
CA GLU A 24 5.87 -7.37 12.96
C GLU A 24 6.15 -6.21 11.99
N MET A 25 5.73 -6.35 10.72
CA MET A 25 5.84 -5.27 9.73
C MET A 25 5.10 -4.01 10.16
N VAL A 26 3.86 -4.16 10.65
CA VAL A 26 3.06 -3.05 11.19
C VAL A 26 3.74 -2.43 12.40
N GLN A 27 4.17 -3.24 13.37
CA GLN A 27 4.81 -2.75 14.59
C GLN A 27 6.03 -1.88 14.27
N VAL A 28 6.92 -2.34 13.39
CA VAL A 28 8.13 -1.60 13.00
C VAL A 28 7.75 -0.25 12.39
N VAL A 29 6.88 -0.21 11.38
CA VAL A 29 6.58 1.03 10.66
C VAL A 29 5.78 2.03 11.51
N THR A 30 4.83 1.55 12.32
CA THR A 30 4.03 2.46 13.16
C THR A 30 4.83 3.00 14.33
N GLN A 31 5.69 2.19 14.93
CA GLN A 31 6.55 2.67 16.01
C GLN A 31 7.56 3.72 15.52
N ASP A 32 8.11 3.55 14.30
CA ASP A 32 8.99 4.55 13.68
C ASP A 32 8.29 5.89 13.45
N ALA A 33 7.02 5.89 13.06
CA ALA A 33 6.25 7.12 12.89
C ALA A 33 5.92 7.78 14.23
N LEU A 34 5.46 7.01 15.22
CA LEU A 34 5.10 7.52 16.55
C LEU A 34 6.32 8.07 17.32
N ASN A 35 7.48 7.40 17.19
CA ASN A 35 8.73 7.82 17.82
C ASN A 35 9.22 9.19 17.33
N GLN A 36 8.98 9.55 16.07
CA GLN A 36 9.34 10.88 15.54
C GLN A 36 8.62 12.02 16.27
N LEU A 37 7.42 11.75 16.78
CA LEU A 37 6.58 12.71 17.49
C LEU A 37 6.74 12.60 19.02
N GLY A 38 7.40 11.54 19.52
CA GLY A 38 7.48 11.25 20.94
C GLY A 38 6.14 10.90 21.58
N ILE A 39 5.20 10.36 20.81
CA ILE A 39 3.86 9.98 21.26
C ILE A 39 3.69 8.45 21.23
N THR A 40 2.57 7.97 21.78
CA THR A 40 2.20 6.57 21.84
C THR A 40 0.82 6.32 21.24
N GLN A 41 0.43 5.06 21.09
CA GLN A 41 -0.92 4.69 20.65
C GLN A 41 -2.04 5.30 21.52
N ARG A 42 -1.76 5.63 22.79
CA ARG A 42 -2.73 6.27 23.70
C ARG A 42 -3.06 7.71 23.32
N ASP A 43 -2.18 8.34 22.56
CA ASP A 43 -2.33 9.72 22.10
C ASP A 43 -3.05 9.79 20.74
N ILE A 44 -3.40 8.63 20.16
CA ILE A 44 -4.07 8.51 18.87
C ILE A 44 -5.58 8.38 19.09
N GLY A 45 -6.34 9.33 18.52
CA GLY A 45 -7.80 9.33 18.60
C GLY A 45 -8.50 8.36 17.65
N PHE A 46 -7.85 7.99 16.55
CA PHE A 46 -8.38 7.05 15.56
C PHE A 46 -7.25 6.34 14.80
N THR A 47 -7.41 5.05 14.57
CA THR A 47 -6.49 4.25 13.77
C THR A 47 -7.21 3.76 12.52
N CYS A 48 -6.58 3.86 11.36
CA CYS A 48 -7.13 3.31 10.13
C CYS A 48 -6.07 2.56 9.32
N SER A 49 -6.42 1.35 8.91
CA SER A 49 -5.54 0.45 8.19
C SER A 49 -6.02 0.20 6.76
N GLY A 50 -5.06 0.04 5.84
CA GLY A 50 -5.32 -0.42 4.47
C GLY A 50 -4.53 -1.68 4.17
N SER A 51 -5.21 -2.75 3.75
CA SER A 51 -4.55 -4.00 3.34
C SER A 51 -5.40 -4.78 2.34
N CYS A 52 -4.81 -5.80 1.71
CA CYS A 52 -5.51 -6.67 0.79
C CYS A 52 -5.49 -8.12 1.28
N ASP A 53 -6.66 -8.64 1.68
CA ASP A 53 -6.81 -10.01 2.18
C ASP A 53 -6.43 -11.05 1.11
N MET A 54 -6.67 -10.73 -0.17
CA MET A 54 -6.31 -11.61 -1.28
C MET A 54 -4.81 -11.84 -1.38
N LEU A 55 -3.99 -10.80 -1.15
CA LEU A 55 -2.53 -10.92 -1.18
C LEU A 55 -1.99 -11.76 -0.03
N ILE A 56 -2.65 -11.71 1.13
CA ILE A 56 -2.23 -12.43 2.33
C ILE A 56 -2.79 -13.87 2.33
N GLY A 57 -3.86 -14.13 1.58
CA GLY A 57 -4.46 -15.46 1.44
C GLY A 57 -5.26 -15.92 2.66
N ARG A 58 -5.63 -15.00 3.56
CA ARG A 58 -6.50 -15.27 4.71
C ARG A 58 -7.52 -14.14 4.88
N PRO A 59 -8.79 -14.46 5.19
CA PRO A 59 -9.79 -13.43 5.46
C PRO A 59 -9.51 -12.74 6.79
N PHE A 60 -9.92 -11.48 6.91
CA PHE A 60 -9.76 -10.66 8.11
C PHE A 60 -8.29 -10.50 8.52
N SER A 61 -7.39 -10.40 7.54
CA SER A 61 -5.94 -10.34 7.81
C SER A 61 -5.54 -9.13 8.66
N PHE A 62 -6.31 -8.04 8.59
CA PHE A 62 -6.16 -6.84 9.42
C PHE A 62 -6.33 -7.11 10.92
N VAL A 63 -7.18 -8.07 11.31
CA VAL A 63 -7.40 -8.38 12.73
C VAL A 63 -6.12 -8.89 13.37
N SER A 64 -5.37 -9.76 12.68
CA SER A 64 -4.07 -10.22 13.15
C SER A 64 -3.01 -9.12 13.11
N ALA A 65 -3.10 -8.17 12.18
CA ALA A 65 -2.17 -7.06 12.09
C ALA A 65 -2.28 -6.09 13.28
N LEU A 66 -3.44 -6.04 13.96
CA LEU A 66 -3.62 -5.27 15.20
C LEU A 66 -2.74 -5.76 16.35
N ASP A 67 -2.24 -7.00 16.32
CA ASP A 67 -1.27 -7.49 17.30
C ASP A 67 0.07 -6.73 17.21
N GLY A 68 0.37 -6.11 16.06
CA GLY A 68 1.49 -5.20 15.88
C GLY A 68 1.29 -3.82 16.52
N LEU A 69 0.07 -3.52 17.01
CA LEU A 69 -0.29 -2.27 17.65
C LEU A 69 -0.52 -2.45 19.15
N ALA A 70 -0.37 -1.37 19.90
CA ALA A 70 -0.80 -1.31 21.29
C ALA A 70 -2.32 -1.09 21.40
N ALA A 71 -3.11 -2.02 20.86
CA ALA A 71 -4.57 -1.94 20.74
C ALA A 71 -5.34 -2.10 22.07
N TRP A 72 -4.63 -2.26 23.20
CA TRP A 72 -5.20 -2.35 24.55
C TRP A 72 -4.73 -1.18 25.45
N PRO A 73 -5.63 -0.49 26.19
CA PRO A 73 -7.09 -0.60 26.18
C PRO A 73 -7.72 -0.39 24.79
N PRO A 74 -8.96 -0.87 24.55
CA PRO A 74 -9.54 -0.92 23.20
C PRO A 74 -9.47 0.43 22.49
N ILE A 75 -8.92 0.42 21.28
CA ILE A 75 -8.83 1.58 20.40
C ILE A 75 -9.99 1.62 19.41
N GLN A 76 -10.25 2.80 18.82
CA GLN A 76 -11.09 2.91 17.63
C GLN A 76 -10.23 2.59 16.41
N GLU A 77 -10.53 1.48 15.75
CA GLU A 77 -9.88 1.09 14.52
C GLU A 77 -10.91 0.82 13.42
N SER A 78 -10.54 1.19 12.20
CA SER A 78 -11.28 0.93 10.97
C SER A 78 -10.32 0.39 9.92
N HIS A 79 -10.83 -0.44 9.01
CA HIS A 79 -10.07 -1.04 7.94
C HIS A 79 -10.74 -0.78 6.60
N VAL A 80 -9.93 -0.46 5.60
CA VAL A 80 -10.33 -0.41 4.20
C VAL A 80 -9.57 -1.45 3.39
N GLU A 81 -10.29 -2.11 2.49
CA GLU A 81 -9.71 -3.11 1.61
C GLU A 81 -8.89 -2.45 0.48
N MET A 82 -7.85 -3.15 0.04
CA MET A 82 -6.91 -2.80 -1.01
C MET A 82 -5.76 -1.88 -0.56
N ASP A 83 -5.90 -0.56 -0.70
CA ASP A 83 -4.78 0.38 -0.59
C ASP A 83 -4.92 1.38 0.56
N GLY A 84 -3.77 1.87 1.04
CA GLY A 84 -3.70 2.84 2.13
C GLY A 84 -4.20 4.24 1.80
N ALA A 85 -4.47 4.57 0.53
CA ALA A 85 -4.98 5.89 0.17
C ALA A 85 -6.42 6.06 0.65
N TRP A 86 -7.23 5.00 0.64
CA TRP A 86 -8.56 4.99 1.24
C TRP A 86 -8.49 5.15 2.77
N ALA A 87 -7.50 4.55 3.44
CA ALA A 87 -7.34 4.66 4.89
C ALA A 87 -6.98 6.11 5.28
N LEU A 88 -6.14 6.75 4.46
CA LEU A 88 -5.81 8.17 4.59
C LEU A 88 -7.05 9.06 4.38
N TYR A 89 -7.84 8.77 3.35
CA TYR A 89 -9.06 9.53 3.07
C TYR A 89 -10.11 9.37 4.19
N GLU A 90 -10.34 8.16 4.68
CA GLU A 90 -11.25 7.91 5.80
C GLU A 90 -10.78 8.65 7.05
N SER A 91 -9.50 8.57 7.38
CA SER A 91 -8.93 9.28 8.55
C SER A 91 -9.04 10.80 8.43
N PHE A 92 -8.85 11.34 7.22
CA PHE A 92 -9.12 12.75 6.94
C PHE A 92 -10.59 13.09 7.24
N VAL A 93 -11.55 12.33 6.69
CA VAL A 93 -12.98 12.53 6.95
C VAL A 93 -13.31 12.40 8.43
N ARG A 94 -12.70 11.43 9.15
CA ARG A 94 -12.85 11.26 10.58
C ARG A 94 -12.39 12.49 11.37
N LEU A 95 -11.22 13.05 11.05
CA LEU A 95 -10.69 14.28 11.67
C LEU A 95 -11.59 15.50 11.42
N GLN A 96 -12.34 15.53 10.31
CA GLN A 96 -13.28 16.61 10.02
C GLN A 96 -14.44 16.70 11.02
N HIS A 97 -14.75 15.64 11.77
CA HIS A 97 -15.82 15.62 12.77
C HIS A 97 -15.49 16.50 14.00
N GLY A 98 -14.21 16.76 14.25
CA GLY A 98 -13.74 17.72 15.27
C GLY A 98 -13.70 17.20 16.71
N ASP A 99 -13.99 15.93 16.94
CA ASP A 99 -13.95 15.24 18.25
C ASP A 99 -12.65 14.49 18.52
N ILE A 100 -11.78 14.37 17.51
CA ILE A 100 -10.42 13.83 17.60
C ILE A 100 -9.41 14.80 16.97
N ASP A 101 -8.15 14.74 17.42
CA ASP A 101 -7.07 15.61 16.92
C ASP A 101 -5.95 14.87 16.19
N THR A 102 -5.89 13.55 16.34
CA THR A 102 -4.82 12.70 15.84
C THR A 102 -5.39 11.43 15.21
N ALA A 103 -4.80 11.01 14.09
CA ALA A 103 -5.09 9.74 13.46
C ALA A 103 -3.79 9.02 13.07
N LEU A 104 -3.72 7.71 13.32
CA LEU A 104 -2.67 6.83 12.83
C LEU A 104 -3.17 6.12 11.59
N VAL A 105 -2.49 6.32 10.46
CA VAL A 105 -2.79 5.65 9.20
C VAL A 105 -1.63 4.73 8.86
N TYR A 106 -1.92 3.48 8.54
CA TYR A 106 -0.90 2.54 8.07
C TYR A 106 -1.46 1.63 6.98
N ALA A 107 -0.56 1.10 6.17
CA ALA A 107 -0.89 0.10 5.18
C ALA A 107 0.21 -0.96 5.15
N PHE A 108 -0.18 -2.20 4.87
CA PHE A 108 0.74 -3.33 4.86
C PHE A 108 0.30 -4.38 3.85
N GLY A 109 1.26 -5.14 3.36
CA GLY A 109 1.03 -6.23 2.42
C GLY A 109 2.30 -7.05 2.25
N ARG A 110 2.14 -8.37 2.21
CA ARG A 110 3.25 -9.32 2.00
C ARG A 110 2.92 -10.24 0.84
N SER A 111 3.33 -9.81 -0.34
CA SER A 111 3.07 -10.53 -1.60
C SER A 111 3.94 -11.78 -1.77
N SER A 112 5.00 -11.95 -0.97
CA SER A 112 5.91 -13.09 -1.06
C SER A 112 5.36 -14.40 -0.48
N ALA A 113 4.18 -14.38 0.15
CA ALA A 113 3.58 -15.56 0.78
C ALA A 113 2.96 -16.54 -0.24
N GLY A 114 2.74 -16.12 -1.48
CA GLY A 114 2.14 -16.92 -2.53
C GLY A 114 2.49 -16.44 -3.93
N ASP A 115 1.88 -17.06 -4.95
CA ASP A 115 2.03 -16.63 -6.33
C ASP A 115 1.14 -15.40 -6.60
N VAL A 116 1.77 -14.24 -6.75
CA VAL A 116 1.07 -12.98 -6.98
C VAL A 116 0.29 -13.00 -8.30
N ALA A 117 0.80 -13.67 -9.33
CA ALA A 117 0.10 -13.72 -10.62
C ALA A 117 -1.22 -14.49 -10.50
N ASP A 118 -1.20 -15.64 -9.83
CA ASP A 118 -2.42 -16.42 -9.57
C ASP A 118 -3.39 -15.65 -8.66
N VAL A 119 -2.89 -15.05 -7.57
CA VAL A 119 -3.71 -14.27 -6.63
C VAL A 119 -4.42 -13.10 -7.32
N LEU A 120 -3.71 -12.34 -8.15
CA LEU A 120 -4.30 -11.21 -8.87
C LEU A 120 -5.28 -11.67 -9.95
N THR A 121 -5.02 -12.81 -10.58
CA THR A 121 -5.95 -13.41 -11.58
C THR A 121 -7.29 -13.77 -10.94
N LEU A 122 -7.28 -14.26 -9.70
CA LEU A 122 -8.50 -14.59 -8.95
C LEU A 122 -9.37 -13.36 -8.59
N GLN A 123 -8.83 -12.15 -8.68
CA GLN A 123 -9.58 -10.90 -8.44
C GLN A 123 -10.37 -10.44 -9.67
N LEU A 124 -10.16 -11.06 -10.83
CA LEU A 124 -10.89 -10.74 -12.04
C LEU A 124 -12.36 -11.15 -11.93
N ASP A 125 -13.20 -10.60 -12.81
CA ASP A 125 -14.59 -11.03 -12.91
C ASP A 125 -14.66 -12.56 -13.05
N PRO A 126 -15.34 -13.25 -12.11
CA PRO A 126 -15.24 -14.71 -12.01
C PRO A 126 -15.93 -15.45 -13.17
N TYR A 127 -16.75 -14.76 -13.97
CA TYR A 127 -17.53 -15.36 -15.05
C TYR A 127 -16.94 -15.09 -16.42
N TYR A 128 -16.37 -13.92 -16.63
CA TYR A 128 -15.91 -13.48 -17.95
C TYR A 128 -14.39 -13.51 -18.10
N LEU A 129 -13.65 -13.11 -17.05
CA LEU A 129 -12.21 -12.90 -17.13
C LEU A 129 -11.42 -13.97 -16.38
N GLY A 130 -11.87 -14.36 -15.18
CA GLY A 130 -11.26 -15.42 -14.38
C GLY A 130 -11.05 -16.73 -15.16
N PRO A 131 -12.04 -17.24 -15.94
CA PRO A 131 -11.87 -18.47 -16.72
C PRO A 131 -10.80 -18.40 -17.82
N LEU A 132 -10.38 -17.20 -18.24
CA LEU A 132 -9.31 -17.01 -19.23
C LEU A 132 -7.91 -17.06 -18.60
N TRP A 133 -7.83 -16.93 -17.27
CA TRP A 133 -6.62 -16.93 -16.46
C TRP A 133 -5.49 -15.98 -16.94
N PRO A 134 -5.76 -14.71 -17.32
CA PRO A 134 -4.70 -13.80 -17.69
C PRO A 134 -4.00 -13.25 -16.45
N ASP A 135 -2.67 -13.33 -16.41
CA ASP A 135 -1.90 -12.66 -15.37
C ASP A 135 -2.01 -11.12 -15.46
N ALA A 136 -1.65 -10.44 -14.37
CA ALA A 136 -1.73 -8.98 -14.30
C ALA A 136 -0.88 -8.26 -15.37
N HIS A 137 0.23 -8.87 -15.80
CA HIS A 137 1.08 -8.30 -16.85
C HIS A 137 0.42 -8.37 -18.23
N SER A 138 -0.27 -9.46 -18.52
CA SER A 138 -1.01 -9.68 -19.76
C SER A 138 -2.19 -8.73 -19.87
N VAL A 139 -2.93 -8.54 -18.76
CA VAL A 139 -4.01 -7.53 -18.70
C VAL A 139 -3.45 -6.12 -18.90
N ALA A 140 -2.34 -5.79 -18.22
CA ALA A 140 -1.66 -4.50 -18.38
C ALA A 140 -1.15 -4.29 -19.81
N ALA A 141 -0.66 -5.33 -20.49
CA ALA A 141 -0.22 -5.26 -21.88
C ALA A 141 -1.37 -4.95 -22.85
N LEU A 142 -2.56 -5.51 -22.63
CA LEU A 142 -3.76 -5.18 -23.41
C LEU A 142 -4.18 -3.72 -23.18
N GLN A 143 -4.13 -3.24 -21.93
CA GLN A 143 -4.39 -1.83 -21.62
C GLN A 143 -3.37 -0.90 -22.27
N ALA A 144 -2.08 -1.25 -22.23
CA ALA A 144 -1.01 -0.51 -22.88
C ALA A 144 -1.22 -0.47 -24.39
N ARG A 145 -1.60 -1.59 -25.02
CA ARG A 145 -1.91 -1.63 -26.45
C ARG A 145 -3.08 -0.71 -26.81
N ALA A 146 -4.17 -0.75 -26.04
CA ALA A 146 -5.31 0.14 -26.25
C ALA A 146 -4.91 1.62 -26.14
N LEU A 147 -3.98 1.96 -25.24
CA LEU A 147 -3.46 3.33 -25.12
C LEU A 147 -2.64 3.75 -26.34
N LEU A 148 -1.77 2.87 -26.87
CA LEU A 148 -1.03 3.09 -28.11
C LEU A 148 -1.97 3.28 -29.31
N ASP A 149 -2.98 2.41 -29.44
CA ASP A 149 -3.97 2.48 -30.53
C ASP A 149 -4.81 3.77 -30.48
N SER A 150 -5.03 4.32 -29.28
CA SER A 150 -5.71 5.61 -29.13
C SER A 150 -4.87 6.82 -29.54
N GLY A 151 -3.57 6.64 -29.77
CA GLY A 151 -2.63 7.72 -30.11
C GLY A 151 -2.31 8.67 -28.95
N LYS A 152 -2.70 8.33 -27.72
CA LYS A 152 -2.46 9.15 -26.51
C LYS A 152 -1.06 8.96 -25.92
N ALA A 153 -0.37 7.88 -26.28
CA ALA A 153 0.98 7.59 -25.87
C ALA A 153 1.69 6.75 -26.93
N THR A 154 3.01 6.70 -26.83
CA THR A 154 3.93 5.89 -27.65
C THR A 154 4.73 4.95 -26.75
N GLU A 155 5.42 3.99 -27.36
CA GLU A 155 6.35 3.11 -26.63
C GLU A 155 7.49 3.90 -25.97
N SER A 156 7.92 5.01 -26.60
CA SER A 156 8.93 5.91 -26.06
C SER A 156 8.47 6.58 -24.77
N ASP A 157 7.19 6.98 -24.69
CA ASP A 157 6.62 7.56 -23.46
C ASP A 157 6.64 6.56 -22.30
N PHE A 158 6.36 5.28 -22.57
CA PHE A 158 6.43 4.23 -21.56
C PHE A 158 7.87 3.97 -21.08
N ALA A 159 8.82 3.94 -22.02
CA ALA A 159 10.24 3.78 -21.71
C ALA A 159 10.78 4.96 -20.88
N GLU A 160 10.36 6.19 -21.18
CA GLU A 160 10.74 7.38 -20.42
C GLU A 160 10.29 7.28 -18.96
N VAL A 161 9.04 6.87 -18.72
CA VAL A 161 8.53 6.68 -17.35
C VAL A 161 9.36 5.64 -16.58
N ALA A 162 9.67 4.50 -17.20
CA ALA A 162 10.49 3.47 -16.57
C ALA A 162 11.90 3.97 -16.24
N ALA A 163 12.57 4.63 -17.19
CA ALA A 163 13.92 5.18 -16.99
C ALA A 163 13.94 6.25 -15.88
N ARG A 164 12.96 7.16 -15.88
CA ARG A 164 12.83 8.21 -14.86
C ARG A 164 12.58 7.63 -13.48
N ASN A 165 11.73 6.60 -13.36
CA ASN A 165 11.43 5.97 -12.08
C ASN A 165 12.68 5.26 -11.50
N LEU A 166 13.42 4.54 -12.33
CA LEU A 166 14.66 3.86 -11.93
C LEU A 166 15.75 4.85 -11.50
N LEU A 167 15.87 5.98 -12.21
CA LEU A 167 16.79 7.06 -11.86
C LEU A 167 16.40 7.69 -10.53
N SER A 168 15.11 7.99 -10.33
CA SER A 168 14.60 8.58 -9.08
C SER A 168 14.77 7.66 -7.88
N ALA A 169 14.74 6.34 -8.11
CA ALA A 169 14.95 5.33 -7.09
C ALA A 169 16.40 5.27 -6.58
N GLN A 170 17.40 5.80 -7.30
CA GLN A 170 18.81 5.71 -6.90
C GLN A 170 19.10 6.38 -5.55
N SER A 171 18.40 7.48 -5.23
CA SER A 171 18.53 8.17 -3.95
C SER A 171 17.58 7.65 -2.87
N ASN A 172 16.71 6.68 -3.19
CA ASN A 172 15.74 6.14 -2.26
C ASN A 172 16.27 4.87 -1.59
N LYS A 173 16.68 4.99 -0.32
CA LYS A 173 17.16 3.85 0.49
C LYS A 173 16.13 2.71 0.67
N ASN A 174 14.85 2.98 0.42
CA ASN A 174 13.77 2.01 0.56
C ASN A 174 13.36 1.38 -0.77
N ALA A 175 13.97 1.78 -1.90
CA ALA A 175 13.63 1.21 -3.20
C ALA A 175 14.23 -0.19 -3.38
N GLN A 176 13.42 -1.13 -3.85
CA GLN A 176 13.88 -2.48 -4.17
C GLN A 176 14.74 -2.53 -5.44
N VAL A 177 14.36 -1.75 -6.46
CA VAL A 177 15.01 -1.71 -7.77
C VAL A 177 15.35 -0.25 -8.08
N SER A 178 16.60 -0.01 -8.50
CA SER A 178 17.08 1.28 -8.95
C SER A 178 18.10 1.09 -10.08
N GLY A 179 18.34 2.12 -10.87
CA GLY A 179 19.27 2.03 -11.99
C GLY A 179 19.27 3.28 -12.87
N SER A 180 20.17 3.33 -13.84
CA SER A 180 20.16 4.35 -14.88
C SER A 180 20.20 3.67 -16.23
N PHE A 181 19.28 4.03 -17.11
CA PHE A 181 19.27 3.57 -18.50
C PHE A 181 19.45 4.78 -19.40
N ALA A 182 20.36 4.69 -20.37
CA ALA A 182 20.40 5.65 -21.45
C ALA A 182 19.19 5.35 -22.35
N PRO A 183 18.33 6.33 -22.67
CA PRO A 183 17.27 6.09 -23.64
C PRO A 183 17.90 5.72 -24.99
N THR A 184 17.46 4.60 -25.57
CA THR A 184 17.76 4.20 -26.95
C THR A 184 16.77 4.82 -27.92
#